data_AF-A0A7S7TWC7-F1
#
_entry.id   AF-A0A7S7TWC7-F1
#
_cell.length_a   1.000
_cell.length_b   1.000
_cell.length_c   1.000
_cell.angle_alpha   90.00
_cell.angle_beta   90.00
_cell.angle_gamma   90.00
#
_symmetry.space_group_name_H-M   'P 1'
#
loop_
_entity.id
_entity.type
_entity.pdbx_description
1 polymer ?
#
loop_
_entity_poly.entity_id
_entity_poly.type
_entity_poly.pdbx_seq_one_letter_code
_entity_poly.pdbx_strand_id
1 'polypeptide(L)'
;MAELDALKRHRIGGLMLRRDWGSKGPWPTWPQPDAPDFTHVSRKVKAIIRAAQMRDELSFASFRHGGFTETGDAELTDREIMAQGRHSSPKVLPRYVKRTTRQIATGTKKRRATRTNGRHLSE
;
A
#
# COMPACT_ATOMS: atom_id res chain seq x y z
N MET A 1 7.01 5.33 24.05
CA MET A 1 7.17 6.41 23.04
C MET A 1 8.65 6.68 22.74
N ALA A 2 9.49 6.97 23.73
CA ALA A 2 10.93 7.29 23.55
C ALA A 2 11.76 6.34 22.64
N GLU A 3 11.53 5.03 22.71
CA GLU A 3 12.21 4.05 21.85
C GLU A 3 11.79 4.16 20.37
N LEU A 4 10.51 4.44 20.12
CA LEU A 4 9.98 4.65 18.77
C LEU A 4 10.53 5.95 18.17
N ASP A 5 10.68 6.98 19.01
CA ASP A 5 11.32 8.24 18.64
C ASP A 5 12.80 8.02 18.33
N ALA A 6 13.49 7.15 19.08
CA ALA A 6 14.87 6.74 18.79
C ALA A 6 15.02 6.01 17.44
N LEU A 7 14.09 5.11 17.11
CA LEU A 7 14.07 4.41 15.82
C LEU A 7 13.79 5.35 14.65
N LYS A 8 12.93 6.37 14.85
CA LYS A 8 12.63 7.39 13.84
C LYS A 8 13.81 8.33 13.57
N ARG A 9 14.69 8.58 14.56
CA ARG A 9 15.84 9.50 14.41
C ARG A 9 16.82 9.11 13.29
N HIS A 10 16.90 7.85 12.92
CA HIS A 10 17.89 7.35 11.95
C HIS A 10 17.25 6.78 10.68
N ARG A 11 15.94 6.99 10.46
CA ARG A 11 15.23 6.35 9.35
C ARG A 11 14.15 7.24 8.74
N ILE A 12 14.17 7.35 7.42
CA ILE A 12 13.13 8.03 6.64
C ILE A 12 12.08 6.97 6.26
N GLY A 13 10.94 6.93 6.96
CA GLY A 13 9.85 5.98 6.70
C GLY A 13 8.56 6.33 7.44
N GLY A 14 7.42 5.95 6.86
CA GLY A 14 6.07 6.28 7.34
C GLY A 14 5.67 5.66 8.70
N LEU A 15 4.39 5.76 9.06
CA LEU A 15 3.83 5.39 10.37
C LEU A 15 4.34 4.02 10.87
N MET A 16 5.20 4.04 11.89
CA MET A 16 5.66 2.84 12.57
C MET A 16 4.64 2.43 13.64
N LEU A 17 3.98 1.29 13.43
CA LEU A 17 3.22 0.61 14.47
C LEU A 17 4.21 -0.13 15.38
N ARG A 18 4.35 0.32 16.63
CA ARG A 18 5.07 -0.46 17.66
C ARG A 18 4.26 -1.71 17.96
N ARG A 19 4.92 -2.85 18.01
CA ARG A 19 4.40 -4.02 18.73
C ARG A 19 4.59 -3.72 20.22
N ASP A 20 3.57 -3.22 20.88
CA ASP A 20 3.58 -2.87 22.29
C ASP A 20 3.31 -4.07 23.23
N TRP A 21 3.08 -5.26 22.69
CA TRP A 21 2.67 -6.46 23.43
C TRP A 21 3.78 -7.15 24.27
N GLY A 22 4.76 -6.41 24.80
CA GLY A 22 5.73 -6.91 25.79
C GLY A 22 6.83 -7.84 25.25
N SER A 23 6.50 -8.77 24.36
CA SER A 23 7.50 -9.66 23.75
C SER A 23 7.82 -9.24 22.30
N LYS A 24 9.10 -9.31 21.92
CA LYS A 24 9.59 -8.96 20.56
C LYS A 24 9.17 -9.99 19.50
N GLY A 25 8.32 -10.96 19.84
CA GLY A 25 7.87 -12.00 18.94
C GLY A 25 6.96 -11.50 17.80
N PRO A 26 6.63 -12.36 16.83
CA PRO A 26 5.47 -12.15 15.96
C PRO A 26 4.20 -11.97 16.82
N TRP A 27 3.28 -11.06 16.42
CA TRP A 27 1.99 -10.85 17.10
C TRP A 27 1.43 -12.23 17.49
N PRO A 28 1.08 -12.46 18.76
CA PRO A 28 0.60 -13.76 19.18
C PRO A 28 -0.74 -14.00 18.51
N THR A 29 -0.67 -14.63 17.35
CA THR A 29 -1.81 -15.25 16.71
C THR A 29 -1.99 -16.65 17.28
N TRP A 30 -1.64 -16.88 18.55
CA TRP A 30 -1.64 -18.19 19.18
C TRP A 30 -2.87 -18.24 20.09
N PRO A 31 -4.04 -18.76 19.63
CA PRO A 31 -5.14 -19.07 20.54
C PRO A 31 -4.73 -20.15 21.56
N GLN A 32 -3.69 -20.94 21.26
CA GLN A 32 -3.02 -21.89 22.14
C GLN A 32 -1.50 -21.80 21.94
N PRO A 33 -0.67 -22.10 22.97
CA PRO A 33 0.78 -21.87 22.97
C PRO A 33 1.58 -22.41 21.77
N ASP A 34 1.09 -23.46 21.09
CA ASP A 34 1.81 -24.12 19.99
C ASP A 34 0.98 -24.26 18.69
N ALA A 35 -0.15 -23.55 18.57
CA ALA A 35 -0.95 -23.50 17.35
C ALA A 35 -0.89 -22.11 16.68
N PRO A 36 -0.06 -21.90 15.64
CA PRO A 36 0.00 -20.62 14.96
C PRO A 36 -1.30 -20.42 14.16
N ASP A 37 -2.16 -19.50 14.61
CA ASP A 37 -3.39 -19.14 13.90
C ASP A 37 -3.13 -18.05 12.86
N PHE A 38 -2.68 -18.47 11.68
CA PHE A 38 -2.56 -17.58 10.52
C PHE A 38 -3.90 -16.95 10.09
N THR A 39 -5.05 -17.39 10.62
CA THR A 39 -6.37 -16.83 10.34
C THR A 39 -6.75 -15.67 11.27
N HIS A 40 -6.00 -15.42 12.35
CA HIS A 40 -6.31 -14.34 13.30
C HIS A 40 -6.40 -12.98 12.60
N VAL A 41 -5.42 -12.68 11.75
CA VAL A 41 -5.40 -11.43 10.95
C VAL A 41 -6.63 -11.39 10.04
N SER A 42 -6.96 -12.48 9.37
CA SER A 42 -8.15 -12.56 8.51
C SER A 42 -9.45 -12.29 9.30
N ARG A 43 -9.60 -12.87 10.49
CA ARG A 43 -10.77 -12.64 11.37
C ARG A 43 -10.86 -11.19 11.83
N LYS A 44 -9.75 -10.59 12.29
CA LYS A 44 -9.70 -9.18 12.68
C LYS A 44 -10.03 -8.25 11.51
N VAL A 45 -9.50 -8.54 10.33
CA VAL A 45 -9.79 -7.78 9.12
C VAL A 45 -11.28 -7.87 8.75
N LYS A 46 -11.90 -9.05 8.83
CA LYS A 46 -13.36 -9.18 8.62
C LYS A 46 -14.17 -8.39 9.64
N ALA A 47 -13.77 -8.40 10.91
CA ALA A 47 -14.42 -7.59 11.94
C ALA A 47 -14.36 -6.09 11.59
N ILE A 48 -13.20 -5.60 11.13
CA ILE A 48 -13.04 -4.20 10.69
C ILE A 48 -13.90 -3.90 9.46
N ILE A 49 -13.90 -4.77 8.44
CA ILE A 49 -14.71 -4.61 7.22
C ILE A 49 -16.20 -4.46 7.57
N ARG A 50 -16.72 -5.32 8.46
CA ARG A 50 -18.12 -5.28 8.88
C ARG A 50 -18.44 -4.05 9.72
N ALA A 51 -17.55 -3.68 10.65
CA ALA A 51 -17.70 -2.47 11.45
C ALA A 51 -17.69 -1.19 10.58
N ALA A 52 -16.91 -1.20 9.50
CA ALA A 52 -16.86 -0.12 8.51
C ALA A 52 -17.99 -0.20 7.46
N GLN A 53 -18.94 -1.14 7.61
CA GLN A 53 -20.06 -1.36 6.67
C GLN A 53 -19.61 -1.55 5.22
N MET A 54 -18.43 -2.16 5.03
CA MET A 54 -17.90 -2.49 3.71
C MET A 54 -18.40 -3.86 3.23
N ARG A 55 -18.23 -4.11 1.93
CA ARG A 55 -18.58 -5.39 1.29
C ARG A 55 -17.85 -6.57 1.96
N ASP A 56 -18.59 -7.61 2.35
CA ASP A 56 -18.02 -8.73 3.11
C ASP A 56 -17.08 -9.59 2.25
N GLU A 57 -17.10 -9.49 0.91
CA GLU A 57 -16.12 -10.18 0.05
C GLU A 57 -14.69 -9.65 0.21
N LEU A 58 -14.51 -8.45 0.80
CA LEU A 58 -13.19 -7.85 0.97
C LEU A 58 -12.31 -8.67 1.92
N SER A 59 -11.00 -8.61 1.70
CA SER A 59 -10.00 -9.32 2.48
C SER A 59 -8.79 -8.44 2.76
N PHE A 60 -7.86 -8.93 3.58
CA PHE A 60 -6.59 -8.23 3.79
C PHE A 60 -5.85 -7.96 2.46
N ALA A 61 -5.87 -8.91 1.53
CA ALA A 61 -5.27 -8.76 0.22
C ALA A 61 -5.96 -7.67 -0.62
N SER A 62 -7.29 -7.49 -0.47
CA SER A 62 -8.03 -6.44 -1.17
C SER A 62 -7.49 -5.05 -0.84
N PHE A 63 -7.13 -4.78 0.42
CA PHE A 63 -6.52 -3.51 0.82
C PHE A 63 -5.12 -3.32 0.23
N ARG A 64 -4.33 -4.40 0.14
CA ARG A 64 -3.02 -4.34 -0.55
C ARG A 64 -3.21 -3.93 -2.02
N HIS A 65 -4.17 -4.52 -2.72
CA HIS A 65 -4.48 -4.16 -4.12
C HIS A 65 -5.02 -2.74 -4.26
N GLY A 66 -5.92 -2.32 -3.37
CA GLY A 66 -6.45 -0.96 -3.34
C GLY A 66 -5.35 0.08 -3.16
N GLY A 67 -4.48 -0.11 -2.17
CA GLY A 67 -3.36 0.80 -1.89
C GLY A 67 -2.39 0.94 -3.07
N PHE A 68 -2.03 -0.16 -3.75
CA PHE A 68 -1.19 -0.06 -4.96
C PHE A 68 -1.89 0.58 -6.15
N THR A 69 -3.21 0.42 -6.26
CA THR A 69 -3.96 1.09 -7.31
C THR A 69 -4.00 2.60 -7.06
N GLU A 70 -4.14 3.01 -5.80
CA GLU A 70 -4.07 4.41 -5.38
C GLU A 70 -2.71 5.04 -5.67
N THR A 71 -1.59 4.33 -5.51
CA THR A 71 -0.27 4.85 -5.90
C THR A 71 -0.17 5.15 -7.39
N GLY A 72 -0.81 4.32 -8.23
CA GLY A 72 -0.91 4.58 -9.67
C GLY A 72 -1.77 5.81 -9.98
N ASP A 73 -2.88 6.00 -9.26
CA ASP A 73 -3.73 7.20 -9.37
C ASP A 73 -3.05 8.48 -8.88
N ALA A 74 -2.10 8.35 -7.94
CA ALA A 74 -1.22 9.40 -7.43
C ALA A 74 0.03 9.63 -8.29
N GLU A 75 0.17 8.90 -9.41
CA GLU A 75 1.25 9.05 -10.39
C GLU A 75 2.65 8.79 -9.85
N LEU A 76 2.77 7.91 -8.84
CA LEU A 76 4.07 7.41 -8.40
C LEU A 76 4.74 6.66 -9.55
N THR A 77 6.06 6.77 -9.60
CA THR A 77 6.88 5.99 -10.53
C THR A 77 6.88 4.52 -10.14
N ASP A 78 7.06 3.63 -11.13
CA ASP A 78 7.18 2.19 -10.90
C ASP A 78 8.22 1.84 -9.81
N ARG A 79 9.32 2.61 -9.72
CA ARG A 79 10.35 2.42 -8.69
C ARG A 79 9.86 2.75 -7.28
N GLU A 80 9.12 3.83 -7.12
CA GLU A 80 8.53 4.21 -5.82
C GLU A 80 7.48 3.19 -5.37
N ILE A 81 6.62 2.75 -6.29
CA ILE A 81 5.61 1.72 -6.03
C ILE A 81 6.29 0.41 -5.61
N MET A 82 7.34 -0.01 -6.33
CA MET A 82 8.12 -1.20 -5.99
C MET A 82 8.81 -1.08 -4.63
N ALA A 83 9.41 0.07 -4.32
CA ALA A 83 10.08 0.32 -3.04
C ALA A 83 9.11 0.22 -1.86
N GLN A 84 7.93 0.84 -1.98
CA GLN A 84 6.87 0.76 -0.97
C GLN A 84 6.35 -0.68 -0.82
N GLY A 85 6.20 -1.38 -1.94
CA GLY A 85 5.69 -2.75 -1.99
C GLY A 85 6.67 -3.85 -1.63
N ARG A 86 7.96 -3.50 -1.54
CA ARG A 86 9.11 -4.41 -1.46
C ARG A 86 9.13 -5.43 -2.59
N HIS A 87 8.81 -4.98 -3.80
CA HIS A 87 8.86 -5.80 -5.00
C HIS A 87 10.23 -5.66 -5.66
N SER A 88 10.83 -6.79 -6.03
CA SER A 88 12.12 -6.86 -6.72
C SER A 88 12.02 -6.75 -8.24
N SER A 89 10.80 -6.92 -8.80
CA SER A 89 10.58 -6.93 -10.24
C SER A 89 9.37 -6.09 -10.64
N PRO A 90 9.47 -5.24 -11.66
CA PRO A 90 8.34 -4.43 -12.15
C PRO A 90 7.26 -5.29 -12.81
N LYS A 91 7.57 -6.53 -13.20
CA LYS A 91 6.61 -7.48 -13.81
C LYS A 91 5.41 -7.77 -12.91
N VAL A 92 5.52 -7.52 -11.59
CA VAL A 92 4.43 -7.74 -10.64
C VAL A 92 3.46 -6.56 -10.56
N LEU A 93 3.83 -5.37 -11.06
CA LEU A 93 3.01 -4.17 -10.92
C LEU A 93 1.63 -4.30 -11.58
N PRO A 94 1.47 -4.88 -12.79
CA PRO A 94 0.14 -5.08 -13.38
C PRO A 94 -0.80 -5.96 -12.55
N ARG A 95 -0.25 -6.81 -11.66
CA ARG A 95 -1.06 -7.61 -10.73
C ARG A 95 -1.68 -6.73 -9.64
N TYR A 96 -0.95 -5.74 -9.14
CA TYR A 96 -1.30 -4.94 -7.98
C TYR A 96 -1.90 -3.57 -8.33
N VAL A 97 -1.33 -2.86 -9.29
CA VAL A 97 -1.80 -1.57 -9.79
C VAL A 97 -2.85 -1.82 -10.86
N LYS A 98 -4.13 -1.64 -10.52
CA LYS A 98 -5.22 -1.81 -11.49
C LYS A 98 -5.40 -0.55 -12.33
N ARG A 99 -5.88 -0.76 -13.56
CA ARG A 99 -6.22 0.33 -14.48
C ARG A 99 -7.49 1.01 -13.99
N THR A 100 -7.45 2.33 -13.84
CA THR A 100 -8.61 3.14 -13.44
C THR A 100 -8.97 4.16 -14.52
N THR A 101 -10.23 4.59 -14.56
CA THR A 101 -10.66 5.69 -15.43
C THR A 101 -9.90 6.98 -15.13
N ARG A 102 -9.51 7.20 -13.86
CA ARG A 102 -8.70 8.34 -13.44
C ARG A 102 -7.32 8.32 -14.11
N GLN A 103 -6.60 7.19 -14.08
CA GLN A 103 -5.32 7.05 -14.79
C GLN A 103 -5.46 7.34 -16.29
N ILE A 104 -6.52 6.82 -16.93
CA ILE A 104 -6.79 7.05 -18.36
C ILE A 104 -7.04 8.55 -18.63
N ALA A 105 -7.87 9.20 -17.81
CA ALA A 105 -8.20 10.61 -17.95
C ALA A 105 -6.95 11.49 -17.73
N THR A 106 -6.16 11.23 -16.70
CA THR A 106 -4.93 11.97 -16.41
C THR A 106 -3.89 11.77 -17.50
N GLY A 107 -3.70 10.54 -17.97
CA GLY A 107 -2.82 10.25 -19.12
C GLY A 107 -3.25 10.98 -20.39
N THR A 108 -4.56 11.02 -20.67
CA THR A 108 -5.12 11.78 -21.81
C THR A 108 -4.86 13.29 -21.66
N LYS A 109 -5.06 13.85 -20.46
CA LYS A 109 -4.77 15.27 -20.17
C LYS A 109 -3.29 15.59 -20.39
N LYS A 110 -2.38 14.74 -19.89
CA LYS A 110 -0.93 14.87 -20.08
C LYS A 110 -0.57 14.86 -21.57
N ARG A 111 -1.06 13.87 -22.33
CA ARG A 111 -0.84 13.78 -23.78
C ARG A 111 -1.33 15.03 -24.52
N ARG A 112 -2.50 15.57 -24.16
CA ARG A 112 -3.02 16.81 -24.75
C ARG A 112 -2.10 17.99 -24.43
N ALA A 113 -1.70 18.15 -23.16
CA ALA A 113 -0.83 19.23 -22.73
C ALA A 113 0.51 19.22 -23.48
N THR A 114 1.12 18.04 -23.70
CA THR A 114 2.36 17.91 -24.50
C THR A 114 2.18 18.39 -25.93
N ARG A 115 1.01 18.17 -26.55
CA ARG A 115 0.74 18.62 -27.93
C ARG A 115 0.43 20.11 -28.02
N THR A 116 -0.25 20.67 -27.03
CA THR A 116 -0.71 22.06 -27.05
C THR A 116 0.29 23.04 -26.47
N ASN A 117 1.20 22.60 -25.58
CA ASN A 117 2.26 23.45 -25.01
C ASN A 117 3.50 23.52 -25.92
N GLY A 118 3.34 23.40 -27.24
CA GLY A 118 4.38 23.58 -28.26
C GLY A 118 4.88 25.03 -28.37
N ARG A 119 5.24 25.66 -27.25
CA ARG A 119 6.09 26.86 -27.19
C ARG A 119 7.60 26.53 -27.17
N HIS A 120 7.97 25.25 -27.27
CA HIS A 120 9.33 24.87 -27.64
C HIS A 120 9.47 24.82 -29.17
N LEU A 121 9.32 25.99 -29.81
CA LEU A 121 9.86 26.23 -31.15
C LEU A 121 11.30 26.72 -30.94
N SER A 122 12.25 25.89 -31.37
CA SER A 122 13.64 26.17 -31.74
C SER A 122 14.25 27.54 -31.39
N GLU A 123 15.38 27.51 -30.67
CA GLU A 123 16.58 28.26 -31.08
C GLU A 123 17.50 27.30 -31.86
#